data_AF-B0DGI4-F1
#
_entry.id   AF-B0DGI4-F1
#
_cell.length_a   1.000
_cell.length_b   1.000
_cell.length_c   1.000
_cell.angle_alpha   90.00
_cell.angle_beta   90.00
_cell.angle_gamma   90.00
#
_symmetry.space_group_name_H-M   'P 1'
#
loop_
_entity.id
_entity.type
_entity.pdbx_description
1 polymer ?
#
loop_
_entity_poly.entity_id
_entity_poly.type
_entity_poly.pdbx_seq_one_letter_code
_entity_poly.pdbx_strand_id
1 'polypeptide(L)'
;MGFSRSHENKLITFEDHSGDFISGSSRKRPRSIPLPNPHYLAIHAAIAGILHMSGAGKFFNELLKEYKYKKGNEKATVNLHAVMSAMLTCVEECGGESGKRYVASAIISCGRKGDDNTIELLAALGTTWLTHLLFIYKFQRLVSERAETTKRSSMKNLPSRLATPTLNCTTSEDRERSRNRRRAFKKYIMVRDGYTYVIIGRQDLSHPSPDPTSDFYPVSLEVCHNLPRVISSFDNDRKSDSTCISLIRDRFLCIQFTSAVTSFDILANFTGLPVTVLDELHGTLDDPSNGLLLAGDAHKAFDQFYWCLKPTEVRFMVFDLLPGSS
;
A
#
# COMPACT_ATOMS: atom_id res chain seq x y z
N MET A 1 8.46 -4.36 -18.98
CA MET A 1 9.63 -5.17 -18.58
C MET A 1 9.15 -6.33 -17.72
N GLY A 2 9.41 -7.57 -18.11
CA GLY A 2 9.24 -8.70 -17.19
C GLY A 2 10.45 -8.77 -16.27
N PHE A 3 10.25 -8.90 -14.97
CA PHE A 3 11.35 -9.30 -14.08
C PHE A 3 11.84 -10.66 -14.57
N SER A 4 13.12 -10.77 -14.94
CA SER A 4 13.73 -12.07 -15.20
C SER A 4 13.64 -12.92 -13.94
N ARG A 5 13.40 -14.23 -14.09
CA ARG A 5 13.41 -15.20 -12.97
C ARG A 5 14.68 -15.16 -12.12
N SER A 6 15.76 -14.57 -12.66
CA SER A 6 17.03 -14.32 -11.96
C SER A 6 16.94 -13.43 -10.72
N HIS A 7 15.76 -12.88 -10.38
CA HIS A 7 15.56 -12.06 -9.18
C HIS A 7 14.72 -12.74 -8.10
N GLU A 8 14.26 -13.98 -8.32
CA GLU A 8 13.61 -14.75 -7.26
C GLU A 8 14.61 -14.99 -6.12
N ASN A 9 14.19 -14.72 -4.88
CA ASN A 9 14.99 -14.89 -3.67
C ASN A 9 16.23 -13.99 -3.57
N LYS A 10 16.29 -12.88 -4.31
CA LYS A 10 17.32 -11.87 -4.09
C LYS A 10 17.15 -11.27 -2.69
N LEU A 11 18.16 -11.45 -1.84
CA LEU A 11 18.22 -10.80 -0.53
C LEU A 11 18.44 -9.31 -0.72
N ILE A 12 17.66 -8.51 0.00
CA ILE A 12 17.70 -7.05 -0.03
C ILE A 12 17.99 -6.57 1.38
N THR A 13 19.04 -5.76 1.52
CA THR A 13 19.40 -5.08 2.76
C THR A 13 19.03 -3.61 2.63
N PHE A 14 18.37 -3.06 3.65
CA PHE A 14 18.04 -1.65 3.73
C PHE A 14 19.03 -0.95 4.66
N GLU A 15 19.58 0.16 4.19
CA GLU A 15 20.56 0.98 4.93
C GLU A 15 20.13 2.45 4.89
N ASP A 16 20.54 3.23 5.90
CA ASP A 16 20.26 4.66 5.98
C ASP A 16 21.47 5.47 5.53
N HIS A 17 21.41 5.99 4.31
CA HIS A 17 22.41 6.84 3.67
C HIS A 17 22.24 8.33 3.97
N SER A 18 21.39 8.70 4.94
CA SER A 18 21.15 10.12 5.24
C SER A 18 22.39 10.88 5.72
N GLY A 19 23.41 10.15 6.22
CA GLY A 19 24.71 10.69 6.58
C GLY A 19 25.57 11.14 5.39
N ASP A 20 25.39 10.52 4.22
CA ASP A 20 26.30 10.66 3.08
C ASP A 20 26.13 12.02 2.36
N PHE A 21 25.01 12.70 2.58
CA PHE A 21 24.65 13.93 1.86
C PHE A 21 24.81 15.21 2.69
N ILE A 22 25.50 15.15 3.84
CA ILE A 22 25.71 16.30 4.72
C ILE A 22 27.03 16.99 4.38
N SER A 23 27.00 17.93 3.43
CA SER A 23 28.19 18.73 3.12
C SER A 23 28.44 19.82 4.18
N GLY A 24 29.47 19.63 5.01
CA GLY A 24 30.31 20.70 5.59
C GLY A 24 29.68 21.70 6.58
N SER A 25 28.39 21.58 6.93
CA SER A 25 27.78 22.50 7.90
C SER A 25 27.92 21.95 9.32
N SER A 26 28.42 22.76 10.25
CA SER A 26 28.47 22.49 11.71
C SER A 26 27.09 22.30 12.38
N ARG A 27 26.01 22.18 11.61
CA ARG A 27 24.66 21.93 12.11
C ARG A 27 24.56 20.48 12.59
N LYS A 28 23.80 20.30 13.68
CA LYS A 28 23.51 19.02 14.32
C LYS A 28 23.23 17.94 13.26
N ARG A 29 23.89 16.79 13.40
CA ARG A 29 23.66 15.62 12.53
C ARG A 29 22.15 15.37 12.43
N PRO A 30 21.59 15.21 11.22
CA PRO A 30 20.19 14.88 11.05
C PRO A 30 19.92 13.57 11.78
N ARG A 31 18.70 13.46 12.33
CA ARG A 31 18.23 12.21 12.93
C ARG A 31 18.19 11.14 11.84
N SER A 32 18.58 9.91 12.19
CA SER A 32 18.47 8.76 11.29
C SER A 32 17.06 8.67 10.73
N ILE A 33 16.93 8.37 9.44
CA ILE A 33 15.63 8.22 8.79
C ILE A 33 15.20 6.75 8.94
N PRO A 34 14.01 6.46 9.47
CA PRO A 34 13.56 5.08 9.66
C PRO A 34 13.61 4.23 8.39
N LEU A 35 14.18 3.03 8.52
CA LEU A 35 14.16 1.99 7.48
C LEU A 35 12.72 1.48 7.26
N PRO A 36 12.45 0.81 6.11
CA PRO A 36 11.15 0.21 5.86
C PRO A 36 10.73 -0.73 7.00
N ASN A 37 9.50 -0.58 7.49
CA ASN A 37 8.97 -1.39 8.56
C ASN A 37 8.74 -2.83 8.05
N PRO A 38 9.43 -3.85 8.63
CA PRO A 38 9.30 -5.22 8.17
C PRO A 38 7.86 -5.76 8.30
N HIS A 39 7.09 -5.26 9.27
CA HIS A 39 5.71 -5.67 9.45
C HIS A 39 4.81 -5.16 8.30
N TYR A 40 5.03 -3.94 7.81
CA TYR A 40 4.29 -3.41 6.66
C TYR A 40 4.61 -4.18 5.37
N LEU A 41 5.87 -4.60 5.20
CA LEU A 41 6.28 -5.48 4.10
C LEU A 41 5.62 -6.85 4.21
N ALA A 42 5.56 -7.44 5.41
CA ALA A 42 4.89 -8.70 5.67
C ALA A 42 3.40 -8.65 5.33
N ILE A 43 2.70 -7.56 5.68
CA ILE A 43 1.30 -7.36 5.32
C ILE A 43 1.13 -7.30 3.80
N HIS A 44 1.97 -6.53 3.11
CA HIS A 44 1.94 -6.48 1.64
C HIS A 44 2.15 -7.86 1.02
N ALA A 45 3.13 -8.62 1.49
CA ALA A 45 3.42 -9.99 1.04
C ALA A 45 2.25 -10.96 1.30
N ALA A 46 1.64 -10.91 2.47
CA ALA A 46 0.48 -11.72 2.80
C ALA A 46 -0.70 -11.42 1.86
N ILE A 47 -1.00 -10.14 1.62
CA ILE A 47 -2.05 -9.72 0.68
C ILE A 47 -1.72 -10.17 -0.76
N ALA A 48 -0.45 -10.07 -1.18
CA ALA A 48 0.01 -10.59 -2.46
C ALA A 48 -0.25 -12.10 -2.58
N GLY A 49 0.12 -12.86 -1.55
CA GLY A 49 -0.08 -14.30 -1.45
C GLY A 49 -1.56 -14.67 -1.56
N ILE A 50 -2.43 -13.98 -0.81
CA ILE A 50 -3.88 -14.23 -0.85
C ILE A 50 -4.44 -13.97 -2.24
N LEU A 51 -4.11 -12.82 -2.83
CA LEU A 51 -4.58 -12.44 -4.18
C LEU A 51 -4.14 -13.44 -5.25
N HIS A 52 -2.93 -13.98 -5.14
CA HIS A 52 -2.39 -14.96 -6.06
C HIS A 52 -3.03 -16.35 -5.85
N MET A 53 -2.93 -16.91 -4.64
CA MET A 53 -3.38 -18.26 -4.30
C MET A 53 -4.88 -18.48 -4.50
N SER A 54 -5.70 -17.48 -4.16
CA SER A 54 -7.17 -17.55 -4.29
C SER A 54 -7.67 -17.28 -5.71
N GLY A 55 -6.82 -16.78 -6.61
CA GLY A 55 -7.23 -16.26 -7.91
C GLY A 55 -7.96 -14.91 -7.86
N ALA A 56 -8.19 -14.33 -6.67
CA ALA A 56 -8.88 -13.04 -6.52
C ALA A 56 -8.19 -11.90 -7.28
N GLY A 57 -6.85 -11.93 -7.38
CA GLY A 57 -6.09 -10.95 -8.17
C GLY A 57 -6.44 -10.98 -9.65
N LYS A 58 -6.59 -12.18 -10.24
CA LYS A 58 -7.01 -12.36 -11.64
C LYS A 58 -8.46 -11.92 -11.83
N PHE A 59 -9.34 -12.34 -10.92
CA PHE A 59 -10.74 -11.93 -10.90
C PHE A 59 -10.89 -10.40 -10.90
N PHE A 60 -10.19 -9.68 -10.02
CA PHE A 60 -10.24 -8.22 -10.01
C PHE A 60 -9.67 -7.61 -11.29
N ASN A 61 -8.58 -8.15 -11.84
CA ASN A 61 -8.05 -7.65 -13.10
C ASN A 61 -9.06 -7.78 -14.27
N GLU A 62 -9.81 -8.88 -14.32
CA GLU A 62 -10.87 -9.10 -15.32
C GLU A 62 -12.07 -8.18 -15.07
N LEU A 63 -12.56 -8.13 -13.84
CA LEU A 63 -13.64 -7.24 -13.42
C LEU A 63 -13.33 -5.78 -13.81
N LEU A 64 -12.11 -5.31 -13.52
CA LEU A 64 -11.70 -3.94 -13.82
C LEU A 64 -11.46 -3.68 -15.32
N LYS A 65 -11.15 -4.71 -16.11
CA LYS A 65 -11.12 -4.62 -17.59
C LYS A 65 -12.52 -4.48 -18.16
N GLU A 66 -13.49 -5.25 -17.67
CA GLU A 66 -14.90 -5.17 -18.11
C GLU A 66 -15.52 -3.79 -17.84
N TYR A 67 -15.19 -3.16 -16.73
CA TYR A 67 -15.62 -1.77 -16.47
C TYR A 67 -15.08 -0.77 -17.52
N LYS A 68 -14.01 -1.11 -18.26
CA LYS A 68 -13.47 -0.29 -19.34
C LYS A 68 -14.05 -0.65 -20.72
N TYR A 69 -14.74 -1.78 -20.88
CA TYR A 69 -15.19 -2.30 -22.18
C TYR A 69 -16.48 -3.13 -22.04
N LYS A 70 -17.62 -2.70 -22.62
CA LYS A 70 -18.82 -3.54 -22.81
C LYS A 70 -18.95 -3.86 -24.31
N LYS A 71 -19.25 -5.08 -24.75
CA LYS A 71 -20.40 -5.94 -24.41
C LYS A 71 -20.08 -7.38 -24.90
N GLY A 72 -20.22 -8.40 -24.04
CA GLY A 72 -20.25 -9.81 -24.47
C GLY A 72 -19.42 -10.84 -23.68
N ASN A 73 -18.69 -10.47 -22.63
CA ASN A 73 -17.77 -11.41 -21.97
C ASN A 73 -18.44 -12.29 -20.90
N GLU A 74 -17.89 -13.50 -20.77
CA GLU A 74 -18.17 -14.45 -19.68
C GLU A 74 -17.97 -13.77 -18.33
N LYS A 75 -18.91 -13.99 -17.40
CA LYS A 75 -18.82 -13.42 -16.04
C LYS A 75 -17.61 -14.01 -15.33
N ALA A 76 -16.63 -13.18 -14.98
CA ALA A 76 -15.57 -13.59 -14.08
C ALA A 76 -16.16 -14.10 -12.75
N THR A 77 -15.68 -15.23 -12.26
CA THR A 77 -16.10 -15.81 -10.97
C THR A 77 -14.89 -16.00 -10.04
N VAL A 78 -15.16 -16.06 -8.74
CA VAL A 78 -14.13 -16.21 -7.70
C VAL A 78 -14.56 -17.29 -6.72
N ASN A 79 -13.63 -18.18 -6.37
CA ASN A 79 -13.90 -19.25 -5.42
C ASN A 79 -13.66 -18.75 -3.98
N LEU A 80 -14.72 -18.52 -3.22
CA LEU A 80 -14.64 -18.02 -1.84
C LEU A 80 -13.94 -18.98 -0.88
N HIS A 81 -14.04 -20.30 -1.10
CA HIS A 81 -13.26 -21.27 -0.33
C HIS A 81 -11.76 -21.06 -0.55
N ALA A 82 -11.33 -20.79 -1.78
CA ALA A 82 -9.93 -20.49 -2.07
C ALA A 82 -9.46 -19.18 -1.39
N VAL A 83 -10.34 -18.17 -1.27
CA VAL A 83 -10.05 -16.93 -0.51
C VAL A 83 -9.83 -17.25 0.97
N MET A 84 -10.71 -18.02 1.59
CA MET A 84 -10.60 -18.37 3.01
C MET A 84 -9.37 -19.22 3.32
N SER A 85 -9.08 -20.23 2.49
CA SER A 85 -7.87 -21.05 2.64
C SER A 85 -6.58 -20.25 2.45
N ALA A 86 -6.57 -19.30 1.50
CA ALA A 86 -5.43 -18.43 1.28
C ALA A 86 -5.23 -17.45 2.45
N MET A 87 -6.31 -16.88 2.99
CA MET A 87 -6.26 -16.07 4.22
C MET A 87 -5.62 -16.85 5.36
N LEU A 88 -6.04 -18.10 5.60
CA LEU A 88 -5.49 -18.93 6.67
C LEU A 88 -4.01 -19.30 6.44
N THR A 89 -3.59 -19.45 5.18
CA THR A 89 -2.19 -19.80 4.85
C THR A 89 -1.26 -18.60 5.01
N CYS A 90 -1.68 -17.41 4.56
CA CYS A 90 -0.83 -16.22 4.55
C CYS A 90 -0.81 -15.45 5.87
N VAL A 91 -1.76 -15.70 6.78
CA VAL A 91 -1.89 -14.92 8.03
C VAL A 91 -0.70 -15.05 8.96
N GLU A 92 -0.02 -16.21 8.96
CA GLU A 92 1.13 -16.46 9.82
C GLU A 92 2.29 -15.51 9.49
N GLU A 93 2.45 -15.13 8.21
CA GLU A 93 3.52 -14.24 7.75
C GLU A 93 3.38 -12.81 8.30
N CYS A 94 2.15 -12.32 8.50
CA CYS A 94 1.92 -10.94 8.94
C CYS A 94 1.39 -10.81 10.37
N GLY A 95 0.42 -11.64 10.78
CA GLY A 95 -0.28 -11.53 12.07
C GLY A 95 0.10 -12.58 13.10
N GLY A 96 0.98 -13.52 12.74
CA GLY A 96 1.40 -14.63 13.60
C GLY A 96 0.22 -15.38 14.23
N GLU A 97 0.39 -15.80 15.48
CA GLU A 97 -0.63 -16.55 16.21
C GLU A 97 -1.91 -15.76 16.52
N SER A 98 -1.84 -14.43 16.59
CA SER A 98 -3.05 -13.62 16.81
C SER A 98 -3.93 -13.59 15.56
N GLY A 99 -3.34 -13.28 14.41
CA GLY A 99 -4.05 -13.29 13.13
C GLY A 99 -4.58 -14.67 12.79
N LYS A 100 -3.80 -15.73 13.01
CA LYS A 100 -4.22 -17.12 12.80
C LYS A 100 -5.45 -17.48 13.63
N ARG A 101 -5.46 -17.12 14.91
CA ARG A 101 -6.63 -17.28 15.79
C ARG A 101 -7.84 -16.51 15.27
N TYR A 102 -7.68 -15.28 14.81
CA TYR A 102 -8.77 -14.50 14.22
C TYR A 102 -9.39 -15.21 13.00
N VAL A 103 -8.57 -15.58 12.01
CA VAL A 103 -9.06 -16.22 10.77
C VAL A 103 -9.75 -17.55 11.08
N ALA A 104 -9.13 -18.40 11.90
CA ALA A 104 -9.70 -19.69 12.29
C ALA A 104 -11.00 -19.52 13.07
N SER A 105 -11.05 -18.57 14.01
CA SER A 105 -12.25 -18.30 14.81
C SER A 105 -13.40 -17.80 13.96
N ALA A 106 -13.14 -16.92 12.99
CA ALA A 106 -14.14 -16.43 12.05
C ALA A 106 -14.76 -17.60 11.25
N ILE A 107 -13.94 -18.49 10.70
CA ILE A 107 -14.42 -19.67 9.93
C ILE A 107 -15.21 -20.62 10.83
N ILE A 108 -14.68 -20.98 12.01
CA ILE A 108 -15.33 -21.90 12.94
C ILE A 108 -16.67 -21.33 13.44
N SER A 109 -16.76 -20.01 13.63
CA SER A 109 -17.99 -19.36 14.09
C SER A 109 -19.16 -19.53 13.13
N CYS A 110 -18.89 -19.71 11.82
CA CYS A 110 -19.92 -19.97 10.82
C CYS A 110 -20.59 -21.35 10.98
N GLY A 111 -19.94 -22.33 11.64
CA GLY A 111 -20.44 -23.71 11.75
C GLY A 111 -21.02 -24.10 13.12
N ARG A 112 -20.99 -23.22 14.12
CA ARG A 112 -21.26 -23.59 15.53
C ARG A 112 -22.71 -23.90 15.89
N LYS A 113 -23.69 -23.74 14.99
CA LYS A 113 -25.11 -23.85 15.37
C LYS A 113 -25.85 -25.12 14.95
N GLY A 114 -25.25 -26.04 14.20
CA GLY A 114 -26.03 -27.14 13.60
C GLY A 114 -27.15 -26.61 12.68
N ASP A 115 -27.06 -25.33 12.28
CA ASP A 115 -27.98 -24.67 11.39
C ASP A 115 -27.60 -25.03 9.95
N ASP A 116 -28.61 -25.33 9.13
CA ASP A 116 -28.49 -25.54 7.68
C ASP A 116 -27.87 -24.32 6.94
N ASN A 117 -27.74 -23.18 7.63
CA ASN A 117 -27.22 -21.92 7.09
C ASN A 117 -25.67 -21.81 7.09
N THR A 118 -24.94 -22.86 7.45
CA THR A 118 -23.46 -22.81 7.53
C THR A 118 -22.81 -22.37 6.21
N ILE A 119 -23.33 -22.84 5.06
CA ILE A 119 -22.81 -22.48 3.73
C ILE A 119 -23.02 -20.98 3.45
N GLU A 120 -24.19 -20.44 3.81
CA GLU A 120 -24.51 -19.02 3.60
C GLU A 120 -23.61 -18.12 4.46
N LEU A 121 -23.36 -18.51 5.72
CA LEU A 121 -22.47 -17.77 6.62
C LEU A 121 -21.02 -17.77 6.12
N LEU A 122 -20.52 -18.91 5.62
CA LEU A 122 -19.18 -18.99 5.00
C LEU A 122 -19.09 -18.16 3.71
N ALA A 123 -20.14 -18.19 2.88
CA ALA A 123 -20.20 -17.36 1.68
C ALA A 123 -20.20 -15.87 2.03
N ALA A 124 -20.95 -15.46 3.06
CA ALA A 124 -20.95 -14.10 3.56
C ALA A 124 -19.56 -13.69 4.09
N LEU A 125 -18.89 -14.54 4.87
CA LEU A 125 -17.54 -14.28 5.38
C LEU A 125 -16.53 -14.11 4.25
N GLY A 126 -16.49 -15.05 3.30
CA GLY A 126 -15.60 -14.99 2.15
C GLY A 126 -15.87 -13.75 1.28
N THR A 127 -17.14 -13.38 1.10
CA THR A 127 -17.54 -12.17 0.38
C THR A 127 -17.07 -10.91 1.12
N THR A 128 -17.20 -10.87 2.44
CA THR A 128 -16.71 -9.77 3.27
C THR A 128 -15.21 -9.60 3.11
N TRP A 129 -14.40 -10.65 3.25
CA TRP A 129 -12.94 -10.55 3.05
C TRP A 129 -12.57 -10.14 1.62
N LEU A 130 -13.26 -10.67 0.61
CA LEU A 130 -13.01 -10.28 -0.78
C LEU A 130 -13.30 -8.79 -1.03
N THR A 131 -14.45 -8.30 -0.57
CA THR A 131 -14.96 -6.96 -0.90
C THR A 131 -14.44 -5.86 0.01
N HIS A 132 -14.13 -6.18 1.27
CA HIS A 132 -13.70 -5.20 2.27
C HIS A 132 -12.17 -5.22 2.42
N LEU A 133 -11.53 -6.39 2.46
CA LEU A 133 -10.07 -6.43 2.55
C LEU A 133 -9.42 -6.34 1.15
N LEU A 134 -9.62 -7.35 0.31
CA LEU A 134 -8.80 -7.52 -0.90
C LEU A 134 -9.10 -6.49 -2.00
N PHE A 135 -10.36 -6.11 -2.16
CA PHE A 135 -10.78 -5.13 -3.16
C PHE A 135 -10.13 -3.76 -2.94
N ILE A 136 -10.00 -3.30 -1.68
CA ILE A 136 -9.40 -2.00 -1.36
C ILE A 136 -7.96 -1.92 -1.85
N TYR A 137 -7.18 -2.98 -1.64
CA TYR A 137 -5.80 -3.07 -2.11
C TYR A 137 -5.70 -3.10 -3.64
N LYS A 138 -6.66 -3.72 -4.35
CA LYS A 138 -6.65 -3.71 -5.82
C LYS A 138 -7.18 -2.42 -6.45
N PHE A 139 -8.15 -1.76 -5.82
CA PHE A 139 -8.85 -0.64 -6.43
C PHE A 139 -8.04 0.68 -6.38
N GLN A 140 -7.10 0.81 -5.44
CA GLN A 140 -6.27 2.00 -5.25
C GLN A 140 -5.68 2.57 -6.55
N ARG A 141 -5.18 1.71 -7.44
CA ARG A 141 -4.48 2.15 -8.66
C ARG A 141 -5.41 2.84 -9.66
N LEU A 142 -6.68 2.44 -9.75
CA LEU A 142 -7.61 3.05 -10.71
C LEU A 142 -7.87 4.53 -10.39
N VAL A 143 -7.92 4.86 -9.11
CA VAL A 143 -8.08 6.25 -8.66
C VAL A 143 -6.83 7.06 -9.00
N SER A 144 -5.63 6.47 -8.81
CA SER A 144 -4.36 7.15 -9.11
C SER A 144 -4.14 7.39 -10.61
N GLU A 145 -4.38 6.39 -11.47
CA GLU A 145 -4.20 6.52 -12.93
C GLU A 145 -5.11 7.59 -13.56
N ARG A 146 -6.37 7.67 -13.12
CA ARG A 146 -7.31 8.70 -13.61
C ARG A 146 -6.86 10.11 -13.22
N ALA A 147 -6.34 10.29 -12.02
CA ALA A 147 -5.86 11.59 -11.56
C ALA A 147 -4.65 12.09 -12.36
N GLU A 148 -3.81 11.19 -12.88
CA GLU A 148 -2.65 11.53 -13.69
C GLU A 148 -3.00 11.86 -15.14
N THR A 149 -3.91 11.11 -15.76
CA THR A 149 -4.34 11.38 -17.15
C THR A 149 -5.07 12.72 -17.27
N THR A 150 -5.95 13.05 -16.31
CA THR A 150 -6.62 14.36 -16.28
C THR A 150 -5.64 15.52 -16.09
N LYS A 151 -4.57 15.35 -15.29
CA LYS A 151 -3.53 16.39 -15.12
C LYS A 151 -2.73 16.61 -16.40
N ARG A 152 -2.40 15.55 -17.14
CA ARG A 152 -1.65 15.68 -18.40
C ARG A 152 -2.47 16.30 -19.52
N SER A 153 -3.77 16.04 -19.60
CA SER A 153 -4.64 16.69 -20.60
C SER A 153 -4.97 18.15 -20.26
N SER A 154 -4.99 18.51 -18.98
CA SER A 154 -5.33 19.86 -18.51
C SER A 154 -4.20 20.90 -18.60
N MET A 155 -2.98 20.52 -19.01
CA MET A 155 -1.84 21.45 -19.14
C MET A 155 -1.79 22.20 -20.48
N LYS A 156 -2.77 22.02 -21.37
CA LYS A 156 -2.93 22.83 -22.59
C LYS A 156 -4.29 23.52 -22.58
N ASN A 157 -4.31 24.76 -22.11
CA ASN A 157 -5.32 25.79 -22.41
C ASN A 157 -6.78 25.52 -21.97
N LEU A 158 -7.09 25.63 -20.66
CA LEU A 158 -8.38 26.19 -20.23
C LEU A 158 -8.36 26.60 -18.74
N PRO A 159 -8.89 27.78 -18.36
CA PRO A 159 -9.20 28.05 -16.97
C PRO A 159 -10.30 27.09 -16.52
N SER A 160 -9.97 26.21 -15.58
CA SER A 160 -10.87 25.23 -14.96
C SER A 160 -12.14 25.90 -14.45
N ARG A 161 -13.26 25.75 -15.19
CA ARG A 161 -14.57 26.30 -14.85
C ARG A 161 -15.74 25.30 -14.92
N LEU A 162 -15.48 23.99 -14.93
CA LEU A 162 -16.51 22.95 -14.80
C LEU A 162 -16.10 21.84 -13.83
N ALA A 163 -16.07 22.22 -12.55
CA ALA A 163 -16.51 21.41 -11.42
C ALA A 163 -16.87 22.44 -10.34
N THR A 164 -18.16 22.61 -10.04
CA THR A 164 -18.63 23.77 -9.28
C THR A 164 -17.97 23.85 -7.90
N PRO A 165 -17.55 25.06 -7.45
CA PRO A 165 -16.56 25.27 -6.41
C PRO A 165 -17.09 26.03 -5.16
N THR A 166 -16.32 25.89 -4.06
CA THR A 166 -16.03 26.82 -2.93
C THR A 166 -17.09 27.36 -1.96
N LEU A 167 -16.86 27.11 -0.66
CA LEU A 167 -16.81 28.12 0.42
C LEU A 167 -16.02 27.57 1.64
N ASN A 168 -15.20 28.32 2.38
CA ASN A 168 -13.90 28.91 2.03
C ASN A 168 -12.95 28.77 3.26
N CYS A 169 -11.64 28.72 3.00
CA CYS A 169 -10.49 28.75 3.94
C CYS A 169 -9.93 27.44 4.53
N THR A 170 -10.68 26.35 4.74
CA THR A 170 -10.08 25.13 5.35
C THR A 170 -9.54 24.12 4.33
N THR A 171 -10.08 24.05 3.11
CA THR A 171 -9.71 23.01 2.13
C THR A 171 -8.45 23.30 1.31
N SER A 172 -8.03 24.56 1.21
CA SER A 172 -6.74 24.93 0.60
C SER A 172 -5.57 24.55 1.52
N GLU A 173 -5.73 24.78 2.83
CA GLU A 173 -4.72 24.43 3.82
C GLU A 173 -4.50 22.92 3.90
N ASP A 174 -5.56 22.11 3.87
CA ASP A 174 -5.40 20.64 3.87
C ASP A 174 -4.75 20.10 2.60
N ARG A 175 -5.08 20.69 1.44
CA ARG A 175 -4.41 20.34 0.17
C ARG A 175 -2.95 20.73 0.17
N GLU A 176 -2.61 21.91 0.67
CA GLU A 176 -1.24 22.39 0.78
C GLU A 176 -0.44 21.56 1.80
N ARG A 177 -1.03 21.27 2.96
CA ARG A 177 -0.46 20.38 3.98
C ARG A 177 -0.24 18.97 3.46
N SER A 178 -1.17 18.43 2.67
CA SER A 178 -1.03 17.13 2.00
C SER A 178 0.08 17.12 0.95
N ARG A 179 0.19 18.18 0.13
CA ARG A 179 1.29 18.34 -0.85
C ARG A 179 2.64 18.45 -0.17
N ASN A 180 2.74 19.23 0.90
CA ASN A 180 3.98 19.41 1.66
C ASN A 180 4.40 18.10 2.34
N ARG A 181 3.44 17.36 2.93
CA ARG A 181 3.69 16.01 3.46
C ARG A 181 4.22 15.05 2.40
N ARG A 182 3.58 14.98 1.22
CA ARG A 182 4.03 14.10 0.13
C ARG A 182 5.43 14.46 -0.38
N ARG A 183 5.75 15.75 -0.48
CA ARG A 183 7.09 16.22 -0.87
C ARG A 183 8.14 15.85 0.18
N ALA A 184 7.83 16.05 1.45
CA ALA A 184 8.71 15.68 2.56
C ALA A 184 8.95 14.17 2.59
N PHE A 185 7.90 13.36 2.49
CA PHE A 185 7.96 11.90 2.44
C PHE A 185 8.89 11.40 1.33
N LYS A 186 8.69 11.88 0.09
CA LYS A 186 9.57 11.51 -1.03
C LYS A 186 11.03 11.91 -0.75
N LYS A 187 11.25 13.13 -0.28
CA LYS A 187 12.60 13.63 0.00
C LYS A 187 13.32 12.79 1.06
N TYR A 188 12.64 12.44 2.16
CA TYR A 188 13.24 11.63 3.22
C TYR A 188 13.64 10.24 2.73
N ILE A 189 12.77 9.58 1.96
CA ILE A 189 13.07 8.25 1.43
C ILE A 189 14.20 8.30 0.41
N MET A 190 14.25 9.31 -0.46
CA MET A 190 15.38 9.46 -1.39
C MET A 190 16.71 9.63 -0.67
N VAL A 191 16.75 10.45 0.39
CA VAL A 191 17.96 10.66 1.19
C VAL A 191 18.35 9.40 1.95
N ARG A 192 17.38 8.71 2.58
CA ARG A 192 17.61 7.44 3.27
C ARG A 192 18.16 6.37 2.35
N ASP A 193 17.56 6.19 1.18
CA ASP A 193 17.91 5.11 0.25
C ASP A 193 19.11 5.49 -0.67
N GLY A 194 19.84 6.57 -0.35
CA GLY A 194 21.02 6.94 -1.13
C GLY A 194 20.70 7.33 -2.57
N TYR A 195 19.49 7.83 -2.82
CA TYR A 195 18.95 8.08 -4.16
C TYR A 195 19.06 6.84 -5.08
N THR A 196 19.05 5.64 -4.50
CA THR A 196 19.37 4.39 -5.20
C THR A 196 18.20 3.42 -5.11
N TYR A 197 17.89 2.79 -6.24
CA TYR A 197 16.86 1.77 -6.32
C TYR A 197 17.33 0.50 -5.62
N VAL A 198 16.70 0.18 -4.49
CA VAL A 198 17.15 -0.90 -3.58
C VAL A 198 17.30 -2.29 -4.23
N ILE A 199 16.55 -2.58 -5.31
CA ILE A 199 16.58 -3.93 -5.93
C ILE A 199 17.73 -4.06 -6.94
N ILE A 200 18.02 -3.02 -7.72
CA ILE A 200 18.95 -3.10 -8.85
C ILE A 200 20.21 -2.26 -8.63
N GLY A 201 20.20 -1.32 -7.68
CA GLY A 201 21.32 -0.41 -7.42
C GLY A 201 21.41 0.77 -8.39
N ARG A 202 20.36 1.06 -9.17
CA ARG A 202 20.37 2.21 -10.11
C ARG A 202 20.12 3.53 -9.37
N GLN A 203 20.84 4.57 -9.73
CA GLN A 203 20.69 5.89 -9.14
C GLN A 203 19.56 6.71 -9.78
N ASP A 204 18.95 7.58 -8.99
CA ASP A 204 17.97 8.56 -9.43
C ASP A 204 18.63 9.69 -10.24
N LEU A 205 17.88 10.27 -11.19
CA LEU A 205 18.32 11.45 -11.96
C LEU A 205 18.67 12.67 -11.09
N SER A 206 18.10 12.76 -9.89
CA SER A 206 18.37 13.84 -8.93
C SER A 206 19.42 13.50 -7.87
N HIS A 207 20.16 12.40 -8.05
CA HIS A 207 21.28 12.05 -7.16
C HIS A 207 22.29 13.21 -7.10
N PRO A 208 22.64 13.73 -5.91
CA PRO A 208 23.45 14.95 -5.79
C PRO A 208 24.93 14.76 -6.16
N SER A 209 25.43 13.54 -6.06
CA SER A 209 26.80 13.16 -6.45
C SER A 209 26.79 11.77 -7.13
N PRO A 210 26.24 11.65 -8.35
CA PRO A 210 26.11 10.35 -9.02
C PRO A 210 27.48 9.69 -9.22
N ASP A 211 27.52 8.37 -9.16
CA ASP A 211 28.76 7.62 -9.38
C ASP A 211 29.13 7.69 -10.86
N PRO A 212 30.23 8.36 -11.24
CA PRO A 212 30.61 8.49 -12.64
C PRO A 212 31.09 7.17 -13.26
N THR A 213 31.38 6.16 -12.43
CA THR A 213 31.85 4.84 -12.86
C THR A 213 30.72 3.83 -13.03
N SER A 214 29.48 4.19 -12.67
CA SER A 214 28.34 3.32 -12.80
C SER A 214 27.99 3.13 -14.28
N ASP A 215 28.04 1.88 -14.75
CA ASP A 215 27.58 1.48 -16.09
C ASP A 215 26.06 1.66 -16.28
N PHE A 216 25.32 1.98 -15.21
CA PHE A 216 23.88 2.15 -15.26
C PHE A 216 23.47 3.58 -15.54
N TYR A 217 22.68 3.76 -16.59
CA TYR A 217 21.97 5.01 -16.81
C TYR A 217 21.07 5.34 -15.61
N PRO A 218 21.10 6.60 -15.13
CA PRO A 218 20.22 7.03 -14.05
C PRO A 218 18.76 6.92 -14.51
N VAL A 219 17.87 6.61 -13.57
CA VAL A 219 16.45 6.39 -13.83
C VAL A 219 15.61 7.33 -12.98
N SER A 220 14.38 7.62 -13.39
CA SER A 220 13.46 8.34 -12.52
C SER A 220 12.91 7.36 -11.48
N LEU A 221 13.24 7.57 -10.21
CA LEU A 221 12.74 6.81 -9.09
C LEU A 221 11.48 7.44 -8.48
N GLU A 222 10.61 6.56 -8.04
CA GLU A 222 9.33 6.86 -7.43
C GLU A 222 9.29 6.24 -6.04
N VAL A 223 8.59 6.93 -5.14
CA VAL A 223 8.39 6.42 -3.80
C VAL A 223 7.06 5.68 -3.76
N CYS A 224 7.15 4.42 -3.36
CA CYS A 224 6.05 3.51 -3.16
C CYS A 224 5.73 3.41 -1.67
N HIS A 225 4.45 3.21 -1.35
CA HIS A 225 3.99 2.94 0.01
C HIS A 225 3.86 1.43 0.24
N ASN A 226 4.36 0.91 1.37
CA ASN A 226 4.21 -0.50 1.72
C ASN A 226 2.75 -0.83 2.10
N LEU A 227 2.21 -0.03 3.03
CA LEU A 227 0.78 0.05 3.32
C LEU A 227 0.16 1.22 2.56
N PRO A 228 -0.81 0.96 1.69
CA PRO A 228 -1.36 2.01 0.88
C PRO A 228 -2.25 2.99 1.65
N ARG A 229 -2.13 4.27 1.30
CA ARG A 229 -2.91 5.39 1.87
C ARG A 229 -4.43 5.21 1.79
N VAL A 230 -4.92 4.40 0.86
CA VAL A 230 -6.36 4.18 0.68
C VAL A 230 -7.01 3.57 1.93
N ILE A 231 -6.23 2.86 2.75
CA ILE A 231 -6.69 2.23 4.00
C ILE A 231 -7.07 3.29 5.05
N SER A 232 -6.60 4.53 4.92
CA SER A 232 -6.95 5.63 5.83
C SER A 232 -7.67 6.78 5.14
N SER A 233 -7.90 6.72 3.82
CA SER A 233 -8.44 7.86 3.07
C SER A 233 -9.97 7.90 3.13
N PHE A 234 -10.51 7.88 4.34
CA PHE A 234 -11.94 7.90 4.57
C PHE A 234 -12.33 9.24 5.20
N ASP A 235 -13.26 9.91 4.55
CA ASP A 235 -13.71 11.23 4.97
C ASP A 235 -14.57 11.07 6.23
N ASN A 236 -14.02 11.40 7.39
CA ASN A 236 -14.70 11.32 8.68
C ASN A 236 -15.73 12.46 8.86
N ASP A 237 -15.74 13.45 7.96
CA ASP A 237 -16.61 14.63 8.04
C ASP A 237 -18.07 14.32 7.67
N ARG A 238 -18.72 13.52 8.53
CA ARG A 238 -20.16 13.25 8.54
C ARG A 238 -21.03 14.48 8.88
N LYS A 239 -20.44 15.66 9.10
CA LYS A 239 -21.14 16.86 9.62
C LYS A 239 -21.49 17.92 8.57
N SER A 240 -21.34 17.65 7.28
CA SER A 240 -21.81 18.61 6.27
C SER A 240 -23.33 18.52 6.12
N ASP A 241 -24.04 19.43 6.80
CA ASP A 241 -25.45 19.75 6.57
C ASP A 241 -25.67 20.05 5.07
N SER A 242 -26.15 19.07 4.32
CA SER A 242 -26.36 19.17 2.88
C SER A 242 -27.76 18.67 2.54
N THR A 243 -28.64 19.63 2.29
CA THR A 243 -30.06 19.50 1.93
C THR A 243 -30.28 18.68 0.64
N CYS A 244 -31.11 17.63 0.76
CA CYS A 244 -31.98 16.95 -0.23
C CYS A 244 -31.47 16.46 -1.61
N ILE A 245 -30.34 16.90 -2.16
CA ILE A 245 -29.69 16.21 -3.32
C ILE A 245 -28.72 15.11 -2.83
N SER A 246 -28.62 14.96 -1.51
CA SER A 246 -27.69 14.10 -0.80
C SER A 246 -28.10 12.62 -0.75
N LEU A 247 -29.37 12.23 -0.91
CA LEU A 247 -29.83 10.87 -0.57
C LEU A 247 -29.16 9.72 -1.33
N ILE A 248 -28.78 9.91 -2.61
CA ILE A 248 -28.05 8.87 -3.39
C ILE A 248 -26.55 8.92 -3.07
N ARG A 249 -26.01 10.12 -2.83
CA ARG A 249 -24.59 10.33 -2.53
C ARG A 249 -24.25 9.92 -1.09
N ASP A 250 -25.17 10.11 -0.15
CA ASP A 250 -25.09 9.73 1.26
C ASP A 250 -25.19 8.23 1.44
N ARG A 251 -26.03 7.53 0.68
CA ARG A 251 -26.04 6.06 0.70
C ARG A 251 -24.72 5.49 0.20
N PHE A 252 -24.16 6.06 -0.87
CA PHE A 252 -22.86 5.61 -1.39
C PHE A 252 -21.70 5.95 -0.44
N LEU A 253 -21.70 7.14 0.17
CA LEU A 253 -20.69 7.59 1.13
C LEU A 253 -20.75 6.81 2.44
N CYS A 254 -21.96 6.49 2.93
CA CYS A 254 -22.14 5.68 4.13
C CYS A 254 -21.68 4.22 3.92
N ILE A 255 -21.92 3.66 2.72
CA ILE A 255 -21.38 2.35 2.34
C ILE A 255 -19.84 2.39 2.33
N GLN A 256 -19.23 3.47 1.83
CA GLN A 256 -17.77 3.63 1.87
C GLN A 256 -17.21 3.69 3.28
N PHE A 257 -17.83 4.44 4.19
CA PHE A 257 -17.37 4.53 5.58
C PHE A 257 -17.56 3.22 6.35
N THR A 258 -18.72 2.58 6.25
CA THR A 258 -18.93 1.27 6.90
C THR A 258 -17.97 0.24 6.32
N SER A 259 -17.75 0.29 5.00
CA SER A 259 -16.78 -0.56 4.34
C SER A 259 -15.38 -0.31 4.87
N ALA A 260 -14.98 0.95 5.03
CA ALA A 260 -13.71 1.37 5.58
C ALA A 260 -13.44 0.81 6.98
N VAL A 261 -14.38 1.05 7.91
CA VAL A 261 -14.25 0.60 9.30
C VAL A 261 -14.17 -0.92 9.36
N THR A 262 -15.01 -1.61 8.59
CA THR A 262 -14.97 -3.08 8.47
C THR A 262 -13.64 -3.56 7.91
N SER A 263 -13.12 -2.88 6.89
CA SER A 263 -11.85 -3.23 6.26
C SER A 263 -10.67 -3.05 7.19
N PHE A 264 -10.69 -1.96 7.95
CA PHE A 264 -9.69 -1.67 8.96
C PHE A 264 -9.75 -2.68 10.11
N ASP A 265 -10.94 -3.03 10.60
CA ASP A 265 -11.12 -4.05 11.64
C ASP A 265 -10.59 -5.42 11.17
N ILE A 266 -10.95 -5.83 9.94
CA ILE A 266 -10.40 -7.06 9.35
C ILE A 266 -8.88 -6.98 9.26
N LEU A 267 -8.34 -5.87 8.76
CA LEU A 267 -6.89 -5.69 8.61
C LEU A 267 -6.18 -5.75 9.96
N ALA A 268 -6.65 -5.02 10.97
CA ALA A 268 -6.06 -4.97 12.30
C ALA A 268 -6.03 -6.37 12.94
N ASN A 269 -7.16 -7.09 12.93
CA ASN A 269 -7.23 -8.43 13.48
C ASN A 269 -6.42 -9.46 12.67
N PHE A 270 -6.42 -9.35 11.34
CA PHE A 270 -5.65 -10.22 10.45
C PHE A 270 -4.15 -10.05 10.60
N THR A 271 -3.69 -8.81 10.76
CA THR A 271 -2.26 -8.46 10.77
C THR A 271 -1.68 -8.30 12.18
N GLY A 272 -2.51 -8.23 13.22
CA GLY A 272 -2.05 -7.93 14.57
C GLY A 272 -1.50 -6.50 14.72
N LEU A 273 -1.85 -5.59 13.79
CA LEU A 273 -1.47 -4.19 13.89
C LEU A 273 -1.99 -3.62 15.21
N PRO A 274 -1.11 -3.09 16.09
CA PRO A 274 -1.53 -2.47 17.33
C PRO A 274 -2.13 -1.12 16.98
N VAL A 275 -3.46 -1.01 16.95
CA VAL A 275 -4.08 0.28 16.65
C VAL A 275 -5.27 0.50 17.55
N THR A 276 -5.12 1.50 18.41
CA THR A 276 -6.18 1.97 19.30
C THR A 276 -7.16 2.88 18.57
N VAL A 277 -6.77 3.53 17.46
CA VAL A 277 -7.66 4.37 16.60
C VAL A 277 -7.17 4.43 15.14
N LEU A 278 -8.08 4.34 14.15
CA LEU A 278 -7.80 4.53 12.70
C LEU A 278 -7.02 5.82 12.38
N ASP A 279 -7.21 6.87 13.18
CA ASP A 279 -6.53 8.16 13.04
C ASP A 279 -5.01 8.07 13.27
N GLU A 280 -4.57 7.15 14.14
CA GLU A 280 -3.14 6.91 14.38
C GLU A 280 -2.47 6.34 13.13
N LEU A 281 -3.14 5.39 12.45
CA LEU A 281 -2.64 4.82 11.20
C LEU A 281 -2.49 5.91 10.13
N HIS A 282 -3.46 6.83 10.00
CA HIS A 282 -3.36 7.94 9.05
C HIS A 282 -2.10 8.80 9.29
N GLY A 283 -1.70 8.99 10.55
CA GLY A 283 -0.47 9.69 10.93
C GLY A 283 0.82 8.98 10.50
N THR A 284 0.81 7.64 10.47
CA THR A 284 2.00 6.83 10.18
C THR A 284 2.14 6.42 8.72
N LEU A 285 1.09 6.52 7.89
CA LEU A 285 1.19 6.11 6.48
C LEU A 285 2.16 6.98 5.65
N ASP A 286 2.47 8.20 6.10
CA ASP A 286 3.47 9.08 5.50
C ASP A 286 4.79 9.11 6.29
N ASP A 287 4.97 8.20 7.24
CA ASP A 287 6.26 7.95 7.87
C ASP A 287 7.20 7.25 6.88
N PRO A 288 8.49 7.64 6.79
CA PRO A 288 9.46 7.00 5.89
C PRO A 288 9.54 5.47 6.01
N SER A 289 9.25 4.89 7.18
CA SER A 289 9.21 3.44 7.36
C SER A 289 8.10 2.75 6.55
N ASN A 290 7.10 3.50 6.09
CA ASN A 290 6.06 3.01 5.20
C ASN A 290 6.39 3.20 3.71
N GLY A 291 7.64 3.47 3.33
CA GLY A 291 7.96 3.61 1.91
C GLY A 291 9.29 3.07 1.43
N LEU A 292 9.34 2.85 0.13
CA LEU A 292 10.44 2.29 -0.64
C LEU A 292 10.70 3.13 -1.88
N LEU A 293 11.97 3.25 -2.28
CA LEU A 293 12.34 3.86 -3.55
C LEU A 293 12.43 2.80 -4.67
N LEU A 294 11.58 2.92 -5.68
CA LEU A 294 11.46 1.95 -6.79
C LEU A 294 11.50 2.65 -8.15
N ALA A 295 11.98 1.95 -9.18
CA ALA A 295 11.78 2.40 -10.56
C ALA A 295 10.29 2.35 -10.94
N GLY A 296 9.81 3.25 -11.81
CA GLY A 296 8.37 3.39 -12.09
C GLY A 296 7.65 2.09 -12.53
N ASP A 297 8.30 1.22 -13.30
CA ASP A 297 7.70 -0.07 -13.69
C ASP A 297 7.66 -1.07 -12.52
N ALA A 298 8.71 -1.08 -11.69
CA ALA A 298 8.77 -1.93 -10.50
C ALA A 298 7.75 -1.48 -9.45
N HIS A 299 7.61 -0.17 -9.25
CA HIS A 299 6.59 0.46 -8.42
C HIS A 299 5.19 0.02 -8.85
N LYS A 300 4.87 0.16 -10.14
CA LYS A 300 3.57 -0.29 -10.69
C LYS A 300 3.30 -1.77 -10.46
N ALA A 301 4.33 -2.61 -10.56
CA ALA A 301 4.20 -4.05 -10.35
C ALA A 301 4.05 -4.41 -8.87
N PHE A 302 4.71 -3.66 -7.97
CA PHE A 302 4.60 -3.82 -6.52
C PHE A 302 3.20 -3.43 -6.03
N ASP A 303 2.70 -2.27 -6.45
CA ASP A 303 1.33 -1.82 -6.18
C ASP A 303 0.27 -2.79 -6.73
N GLN A 304 0.62 -3.52 -7.80
CA GLN A 304 -0.23 -4.55 -8.38
C GLN A 304 -0.04 -5.93 -7.75
N PHE A 305 0.78 -6.06 -6.72
CA PHE A 305 1.07 -7.33 -6.05
C PHE A 305 1.56 -8.42 -7.03
N TYR A 306 2.27 -8.04 -8.09
CA TYR A 306 2.95 -9.00 -8.97
C TYR A 306 4.23 -9.53 -8.36
N TRP A 307 4.79 -8.80 -7.40
CA TRP A 307 5.87 -9.23 -6.55
C TRP A 307 5.71 -8.55 -5.18
N CYS A 308 6.37 -9.08 -4.17
CA CYS A 308 6.40 -8.55 -2.81
C CYS A 308 7.77 -8.82 -2.18
N LEU A 309 8.02 -8.18 -1.04
CA LEU A 309 9.20 -8.46 -0.21
C LEU A 309 8.76 -9.22 1.03
N LYS A 310 9.39 -10.38 1.28
CA LYS A 310 9.19 -11.12 2.52
C LYS A 310 10.31 -10.78 3.50
N PRO A 311 10.00 -10.46 4.76
CA PRO A 311 11.01 -10.37 5.80
C PRO A 311 11.77 -11.69 5.90
N THR A 312 13.07 -11.63 6.15
CA THR A 312 13.88 -12.82 6.41
C THR A 312 14.47 -12.73 7.81
N GLU A 313 14.65 -13.87 8.47
CA GLU A 313 15.23 -13.94 9.82
C GLU A 313 16.73 -13.65 9.87
N VAL A 314 17.37 -13.42 8.71
CA VAL A 314 18.80 -13.13 8.62
C VAL A 314 19.05 -11.74 9.21
N ARG A 315 19.10 -11.66 10.54
CA ARG A 315 19.78 -10.58 11.25
C ARG A 315 21.24 -10.71 10.86
N PHE A 316 21.73 -9.85 9.97
CA PHE A 316 23.16 -9.67 9.82
C PHE A 316 23.72 -9.22 11.18
N MET A 317 24.26 -10.17 11.95
CA MET A 317 25.15 -9.84 13.05
C MET A 317 26.44 -9.34 12.40
N VAL A 318 26.57 -8.02 12.28
CA VAL A 318 27.87 -7.41 11.96
C VAL A 318 28.75 -7.67 13.18
N PHE A 319 29.59 -8.70 13.08
CA PHE A 319 30.72 -8.85 14.00
C PHE A 319 31.75 -7.81 13.58
N ASP A 320 31.82 -6.70 14.30
CA ASP A 320 33.01 -5.87 14.29
C ASP A 320 34.16 -6.74 14.81
N LEU A 321 34.99 -7.23 13.89
CA LEU A 321 36.30 -7.76 14.25
C LEU A 321 37.09 -6.57 14.79
N LEU A 322 37.13 -6.44 16.12
CA LEU A 322 38.10 -5.59 16.79
C LEU A 322 39.48 -5.95 16.23
N PRO A 323 40.27 -4.99 15.72
CA PRO A 323 41.63 -5.27 15.29
C PRO A 323 42.39 -5.76 16.52
N GLY A 324 42.72 -7.05 16.51
CA GLY A 324 43.57 -7.67 17.50
C GLY A 324 44.89 -6.91 17.55
N SER A 325 45.14 -6.31 18.71
CA SER A 325 46.44 -5.83 19.14
C SER A 325 47.45 -6.97 18.99
N SER A 326 48.40 -6.78 18.08
CA SER A 326 49.70 -7.44 18.09
C SER A 326 50.76 -6.40 18.45
#